data_AF-A0A924WLX1-F1
#
_entry.id   AF-A0A924WLX1-F1
#
_cell.length_a   1.000
_cell.length_b   1.000
_cell.length_c   1.000
_cell.angle_alpha   90.00
_cell.angle_beta   90.00
_cell.angle_gamma   90.00
#
_symmetry.space_group_name_H-M   'P 1'
#
loop_
_entity.id
_entity.type
_entity.pdbx_description
1 polymer ?
#
loop_
_entity_poly.entity_id
_entity_poly.type
_entity_poly.pdbx_seq_one_letter_code
_entity_poly.pdbx_strand_id
1 'polypeptide(L)'
;MIDEFEFFLEKPWSDGLPVVTPTEARLAAMLATTSRDPDESIGRMPPTMEPVTVRSAALHALMAGCKPEYLPVVLGALPLMLRDEFNLNGVQGTMHGVAPLMIVNGAHARQIGINGGNGCFGPGFRANATIGRAIRLMLLNLGGGMAGIASATIFATPMRYTACITENIERSPWESLAVSKGYEGDDDVITCAMVESPRLHFDDVSQEPERLLTGIADGMTGLGSWNMHARSDMVVALGPQHAGICARAGMSRADVHRWLVE
;
A
#
# COMPACT_ATOMS: atom_id res chain seq x y z
N MET A 1 -15.12 33.06 11.86
CA MET A 1 -15.34 31.82 11.10
C MET A 1 -14.04 31.03 11.22
N ILE A 2 -14.11 29.77 11.66
CA ILE A 2 -12.92 28.92 11.72
C ILE A 2 -12.61 28.50 10.28
N ASP A 3 -11.37 28.68 9.83
CA ASP A 3 -10.90 28.03 8.61
C ASP A 3 -10.73 26.54 8.91
N GLU A 4 -11.60 25.71 8.35
CA GLU A 4 -11.61 24.28 8.62
C GLU A 4 -10.30 23.61 8.17
N PHE A 5 -9.66 24.09 7.11
CA PHE A 5 -8.42 23.50 6.62
C PHE A 5 -7.27 23.79 7.58
N GLU A 6 -7.10 25.05 7.99
CA GLU A 6 -6.08 25.43 8.97
C GLU A 6 -6.32 24.75 10.32
N PHE A 7 -7.58 24.63 10.76
CA PHE A 7 -7.92 23.93 12.01
C PHE A 7 -7.38 22.50 12.06
N PHE A 8 -7.45 21.76 10.93
CA PHE A 8 -6.94 20.40 10.85
C PHE A 8 -5.42 20.37 10.64
N LEU A 9 -4.86 21.30 9.87
CA LEU A 9 -3.42 21.38 9.63
C LEU A 9 -2.63 21.65 10.93
N GLU A 10 -3.20 22.42 11.85
CA GLU A 10 -2.59 22.72 13.15
C GLU A 10 -2.63 21.53 14.14
N LYS A 11 -3.32 20.42 13.83
CA LYS A 11 -3.38 19.27 14.74
C LYS A 11 -2.06 18.50 14.73
N PRO A 12 -1.60 17.99 15.90
CA PRO A 12 -0.36 17.19 15.98
C PRO A 12 -0.36 15.95 15.07
N TRP A 13 -1.54 15.43 14.79
CA TRP A 13 -1.77 14.24 13.99
C TRP A 13 -2.00 14.52 12.50
N SER A 14 -1.96 15.80 12.09
CA SER A 14 -1.97 16.20 10.69
C SER A 14 -0.82 15.56 9.93
N ASP A 15 -1.08 15.11 8.70
CA ASP A 15 -0.04 14.67 7.77
C ASP A 15 0.49 15.83 6.91
N GLY A 16 0.17 17.08 7.25
CA GLY A 16 0.62 18.26 6.51
C GLY A 16 -0.13 18.49 5.19
N LEU A 17 -1.20 17.74 4.93
CA LEU A 17 -2.08 17.92 3.78
C LEU A 17 -3.51 18.26 4.24
N PRO A 18 -4.27 19.06 3.46
CA PRO A 18 -5.68 19.28 3.75
C PRO A 18 -6.45 17.97 3.85
N VAL A 19 -7.44 17.93 4.75
CA VAL A 19 -8.38 16.81 4.87
C VAL A 19 -9.76 17.24 4.40
N VAL A 20 -10.58 16.27 3.99
CA VAL A 20 -12.01 16.52 3.81
C VAL A 20 -12.64 16.65 5.19
N THR A 21 -13.28 17.78 5.49
CA THR A 21 -13.97 18.00 6.76
C THR A 21 -14.95 16.86 7.06
N PRO A 22 -14.76 16.12 8.16
CA PRO A 22 -15.58 14.96 8.48
C PRO A 22 -16.89 15.39 9.15
N THR A 23 -17.89 15.72 8.34
CA THR A 23 -19.25 16.00 8.85
C THR A 23 -20.04 14.70 9.01
N GLU A 24 -21.02 14.69 9.92
CA GLU A 24 -21.92 13.54 10.13
C GLU A 24 -22.59 13.08 8.83
N ALA A 25 -23.03 14.02 7.99
CA ALA A 25 -23.64 13.70 6.70
C ALA A 25 -22.67 12.98 5.74
N ARG A 26 -21.41 13.41 5.69
CA ARG A 26 -20.38 12.77 4.84
C ARG A 26 -19.98 11.40 5.39
N LEU A 27 -19.88 11.27 6.71
CA LEU A 27 -19.60 9.99 7.36
C LEU A 27 -20.75 8.98 7.14
N ALA A 28 -22.01 9.43 7.26
CA ALA A 28 -23.17 8.59 6.97
C ALA A 28 -23.19 8.11 5.51
N ALA A 29 -22.86 8.98 4.55
CA ALA A 29 -22.75 8.60 3.13
C ALA A 29 -21.61 7.59 2.87
N MET A 30 -20.49 7.71 3.60
CA MET A 30 -19.38 6.75 3.55
C MET A 30 -19.80 5.39 4.13
N LEU A 31 -20.49 5.37 5.27
CA LEU A 31 -20.93 4.14 5.92
C LEU A 31 -22.05 3.43 5.15
N ALA A 32 -22.83 4.14 4.34
CA ALA A 32 -23.90 3.56 3.53
C ALA A 32 -23.42 2.56 2.47
N THR A 33 -22.12 2.49 2.16
CA THR A 33 -21.56 1.53 1.18
C THR A 33 -21.11 0.21 1.79
N THR A 34 -21.28 0.02 3.10
CA THR A 34 -20.99 -1.25 3.78
C THR A 34 -22.17 -1.71 4.61
N SER A 35 -22.36 -3.03 4.70
CA SER A 35 -23.35 -3.65 5.58
C SER A 35 -22.80 -3.97 6.98
N ARG A 36 -21.51 -3.69 7.22
CA ARG A 36 -20.87 -3.91 8.53
C ARG A 36 -21.41 -2.91 9.56
N ASP A 37 -21.50 -3.35 10.81
CA ASP A 37 -21.92 -2.49 11.91
C ASP A 37 -20.86 -1.40 12.13
N PRO A 38 -21.21 -0.10 12.11
CA PRO A 38 -20.27 0.99 12.37
C PRO A 38 -19.47 0.85 13.67
N ASP A 39 -20.04 0.21 14.69
CA ASP A 39 -19.41 0.04 16.00
C ASP A 39 -18.66 -1.30 16.12
N GLU A 40 -18.67 -2.12 15.06
CA GLU A 40 -17.88 -3.34 14.95
C GLU A 40 -16.39 -3.03 15.08
N SER A 41 -15.72 -3.71 16.02
CA SER A 41 -14.27 -3.66 16.19
C SER A 41 -13.58 -4.50 15.11
N ILE A 42 -12.63 -3.90 14.41
CA ILE A 42 -11.74 -4.55 13.45
C ILE A 42 -10.46 -5.05 14.14
N GLY A 43 -10.03 -4.38 15.20
CA GLY A 43 -8.83 -4.72 15.96
C GLY A 43 -8.31 -3.53 16.76
N ARG A 44 -7.01 -3.52 17.07
CA ARG A 44 -6.35 -2.45 17.83
C ARG A 44 -5.12 -1.95 17.10
N MET A 45 -5.00 -0.64 16.92
CA MET A 45 -3.92 -0.03 16.15
C MET A 45 -2.66 0.15 17.02
N PRO A 46 -1.55 -0.55 16.75
CA PRO A 46 -0.30 -0.29 17.47
C PRO A 46 0.37 1.03 17.03
N PRO A 47 1.27 1.60 17.85
CA PRO A 47 1.67 1.12 19.18
C PRO A 47 0.73 1.47 20.35
N THR A 48 -0.12 2.48 20.24
CA THR A 48 -1.04 2.93 21.32
C THR A 48 -2.14 1.92 21.66
N MET A 49 -2.44 0.99 20.74
CA MET A 49 -3.48 -0.04 20.87
C MET A 49 -4.90 0.51 20.98
N GLU A 50 -5.14 1.69 20.41
CA GLU A 50 -6.47 2.28 20.30
C GLU A 50 -7.41 1.38 19.47
N PRO A 51 -8.70 1.25 19.85
CA PRO A 51 -9.66 0.47 19.08
C PRO A 51 -9.85 1.01 17.66
N VAL A 52 -9.84 0.12 16.68
CA VAL A 52 -10.20 0.42 15.30
C VAL A 52 -11.59 -0.14 15.05
N THR A 53 -12.56 0.71 14.71
CA THR A 53 -13.92 0.31 14.35
C THR A 53 -14.20 0.61 12.88
N VAL A 54 -15.28 0.07 12.35
CA VAL A 54 -15.75 0.41 10.99
C VAL A 54 -16.00 1.92 10.86
N ARG A 55 -16.58 2.56 11.88
CA ARG A 55 -16.79 4.00 11.94
C ARG A 55 -15.47 4.78 11.93
N SER A 56 -14.49 4.38 12.73
CA SER A 56 -13.21 5.08 12.75
C SER A 56 -12.46 4.90 11.43
N ALA A 57 -12.51 3.71 10.81
CA ALA A 57 -11.96 3.49 9.48
C ALA A 57 -12.63 4.37 8.40
N ALA A 58 -13.97 4.44 8.40
CA ALA A 58 -14.74 5.28 7.48
C ALA A 58 -14.44 6.77 7.67
N LEU A 59 -14.27 7.23 8.92
CA LEU A 59 -13.88 8.60 9.24
C LEU A 59 -12.52 8.97 8.65
N HIS A 60 -11.50 8.13 8.84
CA HIS A 60 -10.16 8.38 8.29
C HIS A 60 -10.12 8.25 6.77
N ALA A 61 -10.88 7.32 6.18
CA ALA A 61 -11.06 7.22 4.74
C ALA A 61 -11.68 8.51 4.17
N LEU A 62 -12.73 9.03 4.82
CA LEU A 62 -13.35 10.30 4.44
C LEU A 62 -12.34 11.44 4.50
N MET A 63 -11.65 11.60 5.63
CA MET A 63 -10.64 12.66 5.82
C MET A 63 -9.52 12.60 4.78
N ALA A 64 -9.07 11.39 4.42
CA ALA A 64 -8.07 11.18 3.37
C ALA A 64 -8.56 11.57 1.97
N GLY A 65 -9.87 11.74 1.78
CA GLY A 65 -10.50 12.05 0.51
C GLY A 65 -10.97 10.84 -0.28
N CYS A 66 -11.10 9.67 0.36
CA CYS A 66 -11.70 8.50 -0.28
C CYS A 66 -13.11 8.80 -0.77
N LYS A 67 -13.51 8.13 -1.85
CA LYS A 67 -14.92 8.01 -2.19
C LYS A 67 -15.53 6.83 -1.40
N PRO A 68 -16.86 6.82 -1.19
CA PRO A 68 -17.53 5.72 -0.49
C PRO A 68 -17.24 4.32 -1.06
N GLU A 69 -17.10 4.19 -2.38
CA GLU A 69 -16.77 2.93 -3.05
C GLU A 69 -15.35 2.40 -2.74
N TYR A 70 -14.47 3.22 -2.15
CA TYR A 70 -13.11 2.80 -1.77
C TYR A 70 -13.05 2.19 -0.37
N LEU A 71 -14.06 2.43 0.47
CA LEU A 71 -14.11 1.96 1.85
C LEU A 71 -13.91 0.44 1.99
N PRO A 72 -14.49 -0.43 1.12
CA PRO A 72 -14.27 -1.87 1.23
C PRO A 72 -12.79 -2.28 1.19
N VAL A 73 -11.96 -1.60 0.40
CA VAL A 73 -10.51 -1.88 0.33
C VAL A 73 -9.83 -1.52 1.65
N VAL A 74 -10.17 -0.36 2.23
CA VAL A 74 -9.64 0.07 3.54
C VAL A 74 -10.04 -0.93 4.63
N LEU A 75 -11.31 -1.34 4.66
CA LEU A 75 -11.83 -2.30 5.64
C LEU A 75 -11.24 -3.69 5.48
N GLY A 76 -10.95 -4.14 4.25
CA GLY A 76 -10.32 -5.43 3.96
C GLY A 76 -8.83 -5.44 4.29
N ALA A 77 -8.13 -4.32 4.13
CA ALA A 77 -6.71 -4.22 4.43
C ALA A 77 -6.40 -4.23 5.93
N LEU A 78 -7.27 -3.64 6.75
CA LEU A 78 -7.06 -3.50 8.19
C LEU A 78 -6.85 -4.84 8.91
N PRO A 79 -7.71 -5.87 8.77
CA PRO A 79 -7.49 -7.18 9.37
C PRO A 79 -6.15 -7.79 8.98
N LEU A 80 -5.68 -7.60 7.74
CA LEU A 80 -4.39 -8.11 7.27
C LEU A 80 -3.22 -7.41 7.96
N MET A 81 -3.29 -6.08 8.10
CA MET A 81 -2.23 -5.28 8.70
C MET A 81 -2.16 -5.39 10.23
N LEU A 82 -3.29 -5.73 10.88
CA LEU A 82 -3.38 -5.88 12.33
C LEU A 82 -2.99 -7.29 12.82
N ARG A 83 -2.59 -8.17 11.91
CA ARG A 83 -2.00 -9.47 12.22
C ARG A 83 -0.63 -9.32 12.87
N ASP A 84 -0.35 -10.17 13.84
CA ASP A 84 0.96 -10.20 14.52
C ASP A 84 2.10 -10.47 13.53
N GLU A 85 1.84 -11.30 12.50
CA GLU A 85 2.84 -11.62 11.47
C GLU A 85 3.17 -10.42 10.57
N PHE A 86 2.22 -9.48 10.41
CA PHE A 86 2.54 -8.22 9.75
C PHE A 86 3.49 -7.44 10.66
N ASN A 87 3.27 -7.37 11.98
CA ASN A 87 4.11 -6.61 12.92
C ASN A 87 4.09 -5.08 12.62
N LEU A 88 2.88 -4.52 12.56
CA LEU A 88 2.67 -3.09 12.33
C LEU A 88 3.29 -2.21 13.41
N ASN A 89 3.47 -2.72 14.64
CA ASN A 89 4.21 -2.04 15.71
C ASN A 89 5.66 -1.77 15.29
N GLY A 90 6.36 -2.78 14.76
CA GLY A 90 7.71 -2.63 14.22
C GLY A 90 7.78 -1.62 13.06
N VAL A 91 6.78 -1.59 12.17
CA VAL A 91 6.73 -0.61 11.06
C VAL A 91 6.55 0.83 11.53
N GLN A 92 5.77 1.03 12.58
CA GLN A 92 5.57 2.35 13.17
C GLN A 92 6.83 2.79 13.93
N GLY A 93 7.40 1.91 14.75
CA GLY A 93 8.51 2.20 15.65
C GLY A 93 9.90 2.15 15.03
N THR A 94 10.04 1.69 13.78
CA THR A 94 11.34 1.58 13.11
C THR A 94 11.99 2.93 12.80
N MET A 95 13.32 2.97 12.84
CA MET A 95 14.13 4.08 12.36
C MET A 95 14.09 4.24 10.83
N HIS A 96 13.61 3.21 10.12
CA HIS A 96 13.58 3.16 8.67
C HIS A 96 12.34 3.81 8.04
N GLY A 97 12.44 4.23 6.79
CA GLY A 97 11.34 4.82 6.01
C GLY A 97 10.41 3.77 5.41
N VAL A 98 9.57 3.11 6.21
CA VAL A 98 8.68 2.01 5.77
C VAL A 98 7.23 2.46 5.62
N ALA A 99 6.54 1.98 4.57
CA ALA A 99 5.11 2.13 4.37
C ALA A 99 4.42 0.76 4.18
N PRO A 100 3.20 0.57 4.70
CA PRO A 100 2.40 -0.61 4.40
C PRO A 100 1.78 -0.47 3.01
N LEU A 101 2.38 -1.13 2.02
CA LEU A 101 1.88 -1.20 0.66
C LEU A 101 0.71 -2.17 0.56
N MET A 102 -0.36 -1.74 -0.10
CA MET A 102 -1.45 -2.60 -0.55
C MET A 102 -1.36 -2.81 -2.05
N ILE A 103 -1.32 -4.08 -2.48
CA ILE A 103 -1.47 -4.51 -3.87
C ILE A 103 -2.85 -5.13 -3.99
N VAL A 104 -3.76 -4.45 -4.69
CA VAL A 104 -5.18 -4.81 -4.77
C VAL A 104 -5.46 -5.42 -6.13
N ASN A 105 -5.82 -6.69 -6.17
CA ASN A 105 -6.25 -7.42 -7.36
C ASN A 105 -7.78 -7.62 -7.36
N GLY A 106 -8.32 -8.01 -8.52
CA GLY A 106 -9.74 -8.34 -8.67
C GLY A 106 -10.55 -7.30 -9.45
N ALA A 107 -11.85 -7.58 -9.59
CA ALA A 107 -12.78 -6.73 -10.33
C ALA A 107 -13.02 -5.38 -9.65
N HIS A 108 -13.07 -5.36 -8.31
CA HIS A 108 -13.31 -4.15 -7.53
C HIS A 108 -12.19 -3.13 -7.71
N ALA A 109 -10.93 -3.56 -7.77
CA ALA A 109 -9.78 -2.69 -8.03
C ALA A 109 -9.95 -1.91 -9.35
N ARG A 110 -10.40 -2.60 -10.41
CA ARG A 110 -10.70 -1.98 -11.71
C ARG A 110 -11.91 -1.05 -11.65
N GLN A 111 -12.99 -1.51 -11.00
CA GLN A 111 -14.23 -0.76 -10.87
C GLN A 111 -14.02 0.61 -10.20
N ILE A 112 -13.20 0.66 -9.14
CA ILE A 112 -12.95 1.90 -8.39
C ILE A 112 -11.77 2.71 -8.94
N GLY A 113 -11.11 2.21 -9.99
CA GLY A 113 -10.04 2.91 -10.69
C GLY A 113 -8.72 2.97 -9.91
N ILE A 114 -8.35 1.91 -9.18
CA ILE A 114 -6.96 1.76 -8.73
C ILE A 114 -6.08 1.58 -9.97
N ASN A 115 -5.01 2.37 -10.08
CA ASN A 115 -4.11 2.35 -11.22
C ASN A 115 -2.88 1.49 -10.95
N GLY A 116 -2.57 0.60 -11.89
CA GLY A 116 -1.34 -0.20 -11.91
C GLY A 116 -0.39 0.12 -13.07
N GLY A 117 -0.79 1.04 -13.94
CA GLY A 117 -0.04 1.42 -15.13
C GLY A 117 0.98 2.54 -14.88
N ASN A 118 1.17 3.38 -15.90
CA ASN A 118 2.12 4.49 -15.84
C ASN A 118 1.87 5.36 -14.60
N GLY A 119 2.94 5.61 -13.82
CA GLY A 119 2.88 6.46 -12.63
C GLY A 119 2.14 5.84 -11.43
N CYS A 120 1.92 4.52 -11.37
CA CYS A 120 1.15 3.88 -10.29
C CYS A 120 1.66 4.13 -8.86
N PHE A 121 2.96 4.37 -8.67
CA PHE A 121 3.57 4.77 -7.39
C PHE A 121 3.59 6.29 -7.15
N GLY A 122 2.99 7.07 -8.05
CA GLY A 122 3.00 8.52 -8.03
C GLY A 122 1.60 9.15 -7.86
N PRO A 123 1.52 10.49 -7.97
CA PRO A 123 0.26 11.21 -7.90
C PRO A 123 -0.58 11.05 -9.18
N GLY A 124 -1.84 11.48 -9.12
CA GLY A 124 -2.76 11.54 -10.27
C GLY A 124 -3.92 10.55 -10.23
N PHE A 125 -3.87 9.55 -9.34
CA PHE A 125 -4.89 8.52 -9.21
C PHE A 125 -5.53 8.58 -7.82
N ARG A 126 -6.76 9.10 -7.74
CA ARG A 126 -7.42 9.36 -6.44
C ARG A 126 -7.53 8.08 -5.61
N ALA A 127 -7.90 6.94 -6.18
CA ALA A 127 -8.02 5.68 -5.44
C ALA A 127 -6.69 5.29 -4.77
N ASN A 128 -5.60 5.21 -5.54
CA ASN A 128 -4.25 4.95 -5.02
C ASN A 128 -3.89 5.93 -3.90
N ALA A 129 -4.02 7.23 -4.18
CA ALA A 129 -3.60 8.28 -3.26
C ALA A 129 -4.37 8.24 -1.94
N THR A 130 -5.70 8.14 -1.98
CA THR A 130 -6.53 8.30 -0.79
C THR A 130 -6.68 7.01 0.01
N ILE A 131 -6.65 5.83 -0.62
CA ILE A 131 -6.73 4.54 0.10
C ILE A 131 -5.48 4.36 0.97
N GLY A 132 -4.28 4.55 0.39
CA GLY A 132 -3.04 4.48 1.18
C GLY A 132 -2.96 5.58 2.25
N ARG A 133 -3.40 6.81 1.92
CA ARG A 133 -3.46 7.91 2.89
C ARG A 133 -4.43 7.64 4.04
N ALA A 134 -5.56 6.98 3.79
CA ALA A 134 -6.50 6.57 4.84
C ALA A 134 -5.82 5.67 5.88
N ILE A 135 -5.05 4.68 5.41
CA ILE A 135 -4.21 3.85 6.30
C ILE A 135 -3.24 4.74 7.08
N ARG A 136 -2.52 5.65 6.40
CA ARG A 136 -1.56 6.53 7.07
C ARG A 136 -2.19 7.40 8.15
N LEU A 137 -3.35 8.00 7.90
CA LEU A 137 -4.06 8.79 8.92
C LEU A 137 -4.47 7.94 10.12
N MET A 138 -4.89 6.68 9.92
CA MET A 138 -5.17 5.77 11.04
C MET A 138 -3.91 5.42 11.84
N LEU A 139 -2.77 5.22 11.16
CA LEU A 139 -1.49 4.98 11.83
C LEU A 139 -1.07 6.17 12.72
N LEU A 140 -1.34 7.39 12.28
CA LEU A 140 -1.07 8.62 13.02
C LEU A 140 -2.07 8.82 14.17
N ASN A 141 -3.37 8.87 13.85
CA ASN A 141 -4.43 9.27 14.77
C ASN A 141 -4.76 8.20 15.80
N LEU A 142 -4.85 6.94 15.36
CA LEU A 142 -5.18 5.82 16.23
C LEU A 142 -3.93 5.18 16.78
N GLY A 143 -2.91 4.95 15.93
CA GLY A 143 -1.67 4.30 16.34
C GLY A 143 -0.66 5.20 17.05
N GLY A 144 -0.81 6.53 16.99
CA GLY A 144 0.16 7.46 17.58
C GLY A 144 1.50 7.54 16.84
N GLY A 145 1.58 7.04 15.60
CA GLY A 145 2.78 6.91 14.76
C GLY A 145 3.43 8.22 14.27
N MET A 146 3.32 9.28 15.05
CA MET A 146 3.91 10.60 14.81
C MET A 146 5.44 10.54 14.97
N ALA A 147 6.16 11.17 14.04
CA ALA A 147 7.62 11.20 14.02
C ALA A 147 8.17 11.88 15.28
N GLY A 148 9.17 11.27 15.91
CA GLY A 148 9.77 11.77 17.16
C GLY A 148 8.93 11.53 18.42
N ILE A 149 7.74 10.92 18.29
CA ILE A 149 6.89 10.52 19.43
C ILE A 149 6.89 9.00 19.55
N ALA A 150 6.09 8.30 18.75
CA ALA A 150 6.09 6.83 18.71
C ALA A 150 6.81 6.28 17.48
N SER A 151 6.96 7.09 16.42
CA SER A 151 7.77 6.71 15.27
C SER A 151 9.21 7.19 15.44
N ALA A 152 10.15 6.25 15.41
CA ALA A 152 11.58 6.54 15.47
C ALA A 152 12.19 6.82 14.09
N THR A 153 11.37 6.93 13.03
CA THR A 153 11.84 7.11 11.64
C THR A 153 12.76 8.32 11.53
N ILE A 154 13.99 8.10 11.06
CA ILE A 154 15.01 9.14 10.92
C ILE A 154 14.81 9.91 9.61
N PHE A 155 14.84 9.19 8.49
CA PHE A 155 14.51 9.72 7.17
C PHE A 155 13.27 9.00 6.65
N ALA A 156 12.24 9.78 6.31
CA ALA A 156 11.02 9.26 5.73
C ALA A 156 11.12 9.15 4.19
N THR A 157 10.03 8.70 3.58
CA THR A 157 9.83 8.60 2.12
C THR A 157 8.46 9.15 1.76
N PRO A 158 8.27 9.70 0.54
CA PRO A 158 6.94 10.00 0.01
C PRO A 158 5.95 8.84 0.09
N MET A 159 6.39 7.58 0.04
CA MET A 159 5.49 6.42 0.19
C MET A 159 4.84 6.32 1.57
N ARG A 160 5.39 6.97 2.61
CA ARG A 160 4.73 7.05 3.91
C ARG A 160 3.45 7.88 3.87
N TYR A 161 3.23 8.73 2.87
CA TYR A 161 1.94 9.41 2.69
C TYR A 161 0.87 8.47 2.15
N THR A 162 1.25 7.57 1.24
CA THR A 162 0.31 6.65 0.59
C THR A 162 1.05 5.53 -0.14
N ALA A 163 0.53 4.31 -0.02
CA ALA A 163 1.05 3.13 -0.70
C ALA A 163 -0.10 2.17 -1.05
N CYS A 164 -0.71 2.36 -2.23
CA CYS A 164 -1.78 1.51 -2.74
C CYS A 164 -1.70 1.45 -4.27
N ILE A 165 -1.66 0.25 -4.84
CA ILE A 165 -1.59 0.02 -6.28
C ILE A 165 -2.43 -1.20 -6.68
N THR A 166 -2.60 -1.38 -7.98
CA THR A 166 -2.97 -2.66 -8.59
C THR A 166 -1.90 -3.06 -9.61
N GLU A 167 -2.03 -4.22 -10.22
CA GLU A 167 -1.17 -4.63 -11.34
C GLU A 167 -1.74 -4.16 -12.68
N ASN A 168 -0.87 -3.91 -13.65
CA ASN A 168 -1.29 -3.63 -15.03
C ASN A 168 -1.62 -4.92 -15.78
N ILE A 169 -2.75 -5.56 -15.44
CA ILE A 169 -3.14 -6.86 -15.99
C ILE A 169 -3.30 -6.82 -17.51
N GLU A 170 -3.82 -5.73 -18.08
CA GLU A 170 -4.03 -5.59 -19.52
C GLU A 170 -2.73 -5.67 -20.34
N ARG A 171 -1.60 -5.28 -19.74
CA ARG A 171 -0.28 -5.33 -20.38
C ARG A 171 0.66 -6.35 -19.75
N SER A 172 0.17 -7.14 -18.80
CA SER A 172 0.94 -8.19 -18.15
C SER A 172 0.98 -9.42 -19.07
N PRO A 173 2.16 -10.05 -19.27
CA PRO A 173 2.23 -11.33 -19.95
C PRO A 173 1.82 -12.52 -19.06
N TRP A 174 1.61 -12.29 -17.76
CA TRP A 174 1.26 -13.31 -16.77
C TRP A 174 -0.08 -13.01 -16.10
N GLU A 175 -0.62 -14.03 -15.45
CA GLU A 175 -1.72 -13.90 -14.50
C GLU A 175 -1.39 -12.93 -13.35
N SER A 176 -2.42 -12.49 -12.63
CA SER A 176 -2.26 -11.59 -11.48
C SER A 176 -1.46 -12.23 -10.35
N LEU A 177 -0.91 -11.41 -9.46
CA LEU A 177 -0.29 -11.84 -8.21
C LEU A 177 -1.26 -12.71 -7.40
N ALA A 178 -2.53 -12.32 -7.30
CA ALA A 178 -3.56 -13.13 -6.65
C ALA A 178 -3.67 -14.54 -7.25
N VAL A 179 -3.79 -14.67 -8.58
CA VAL A 179 -3.88 -15.98 -9.23
C VAL A 179 -2.60 -16.79 -9.01
N SER A 180 -1.43 -16.15 -9.07
CA SER A 180 -0.15 -16.82 -8.79
C SER A 180 -0.02 -17.32 -7.33
N LYS A 181 -0.86 -16.82 -6.43
CA LYS A 181 -0.96 -17.24 -5.02
C LYS A 181 -2.11 -18.23 -4.78
N GLY A 182 -2.81 -18.67 -5.83
CA GLY A 182 -3.84 -19.71 -5.77
C GLY A 182 -5.27 -19.19 -5.58
N TYR A 183 -5.52 -17.90 -5.76
CA TYR A 183 -6.87 -17.33 -5.81
C TYR A 183 -7.48 -17.45 -7.21
N GLU A 184 -8.80 -17.35 -7.32
CA GLU A 184 -9.48 -17.35 -8.60
C GLU A 184 -9.30 -16.00 -9.33
N GLY A 185 -9.46 -15.98 -10.65
CA GLY A 185 -9.18 -14.79 -11.48
C GLY A 185 -10.10 -13.59 -11.24
N ASP A 186 -11.27 -13.83 -10.67
CA ASP A 186 -12.30 -12.84 -10.33
C ASP A 186 -12.32 -12.47 -8.84
N ASP A 187 -11.53 -13.13 -7.99
CA ASP A 187 -11.42 -12.81 -6.57
C ASP A 187 -10.85 -11.39 -6.35
N ASP A 188 -11.49 -10.66 -5.44
CA ASP A 188 -10.94 -9.40 -4.91
C ASP A 188 -9.97 -9.71 -3.77
N VAL A 189 -8.68 -9.48 -4.03
CA VAL A 189 -7.59 -9.89 -3.13
C VAL A 189 -6.70 -8.70 -2.81
N ILE A 190 -6.34 -8.57 -1.54
CA ILE A 190 -5.36 -7.57 -1.07
C ILE A 190 -4.12 -8.31 -0.59
N THR A 191 -2.97 -8.02 -1.18
CA THR A 191 -1.67 -8.40 -0.64
C THR A 191 -1.06 -7.19 0.06
N CYS A 192 -0.70 -7.33 1.32
CA CYS A 192 -0.02 -6.29 2.09
C CYS A 192 1.48 -6.62 2.22
N ALA A 193 2.34 -5.61 2.02
CA ALA A 193 3.78 -5.74 2.20
C ALA A 193 4.36 -4.50 2.88
N MET A 194 5.49 -4.67 3.56
CA MET A 194 6.23 -3.59 4.20
C MET A 194 7.38 -3.18 3.31
N VAL A 195 7.35 -1.95 2.83
CA VAL A 195 8.28 -1.51 1.79
C VAL A 195 8.87 -0.15 2.10
N GLU A 196 10.14 0.02 1.75
CA GLU A 196 10.73 1.34 1.54
C GLU A 196 10.39 1.86 0.13
N SER A 197 10.81 3.09 -0.20
CA SER A 197 10.70 3.62 -1.56
C SER A 197 11.18 2.62 -2.61
N PRO A 198 10.52 2.50 -3.77
CA PRO A 198 11.02 1.69 -4.86
C PRO A 198 12.43 2.13 -5.26
N ARG A 199 13.34 1.15 -5.38
CA ARG A 199 14.62 1.33 -6.05
C ARG A 199 14.39 1.10 -7.53
N LEU A 200 14.64 2.13 -8.34
CA LEU A 200 14.45 2.04 -9.78
C LEU A 200 15.70 1.44 -10.43
N HIS A 201 15.52 0.34 -11.14
CA HIS A 201 16.56 -0.31 -11.93
C HIS A 201 16.40 0.10 -13.38
N PHE A 202 17.37 0.86 -13.89
CA PHE A 202 17.39 1.26 -15.29
C PHE A 202 17.98 0.14 -16.14
N ASP A 203 17.19 -0.37 -17.09
CA ASP A 203 17.65 -1.30 -18.11
C ASP A 203 16.79 -1.19 -19.37
N ASP A 204 17.26 -0.41 -20.34
CA ASP A 204 16.59 -0.28 -21.66
C ASP A 204 17.26 -1.14 -22.75
N VAL A 205 18.26 -1.95 -22.39
CA VAL A 205 19.14 -2.62 -23.37
C VAL A 205 19.05 -4.14 -23.33
N SER A 206 18.70 -4.73 -22.20
CA SER A 206 18.58 -6.18 -22.09
C SER A 206 17.50 -6.72 -23.01
N GLN A 207 17.83 -7.80 -23.71
CA GLN A 207 16.90 -8.58 -24.54
C GLN A 207 16.79 -10.04 -24.07
N GLU A 208 17.66 -10.44 -23.14
CA GLU A 208 17.72 -11.79 -22.58
C GLU A 208 17.35 -11.76 -21.09
N PRO A 209 16.55 -12.72 -20.59
CA PRO A 209 16.09 -12.71 -19.20
C PRO A 209 17.24 -12.76 -18.19
N GLU A 210 18.25 -13.60 -18.41
CA GLU A 210 19.37 -13.76 -17.46
C GLU A 210 20.09 -12.44 -17.19
N ARG A 211 20.37 -11.65 -18.24
CA ARG A 211 21.00 -10.34 -18.09
C ARG A 211 20.12 -9.35 -17.33
N LEU A 212 18.84 -9.28 -17.68
CA LEU A 212 17.86 -8.40 -17.02
C LEU A 212 17.71 -8.76 -15.54
N LEU A 213 17.47 -10.03 -15.24
CA LEU A 213 17.23 -10.51 -13.89
C LEU A 213 18.49 -10.41 -13.03
N THR A 214 19.68 -10.59 -13.60
CA THR A 214 20.95 -10.36 -12.89
C THR A 214 21.06 -8.92 -12.39
N GLY A 215 20.71 -7.93 -13.23
CA GLY A 215 20.73 -6.52 -12.81
C GLY A 215 19.72 -6.21 -11.70
N ILE A 216 18.56 -6.87 -11.71
CA ILE A 216 17.55 -6.75 -10.65
C ILE A 216 18.04 -7.41 -9.36
N ALA A 217 18.58 -8.63 -9.44
CA ALA A 217 19.11 -9.36 -8.29
C ALA A 217 20.27 -8.62 -7.62
N ASP A 218 21.20 -8.06 -8.39
CA ASP A 218 22.28 -7.22 -7.85
C ASP A 218 21.71 -6.04 -7.04
N GLY A 219 20.64 -5.42 -7.55
CA GLY A 219 19.87 -4.39 -6.88
C GLY A 219 19.21 -4.81 -5.56
N MET A 220 18.62 -6.01 -5.55
CA MET A 220 18.01 -6.62 -4.35
C MET A 220 19.05 -6.82 -3.24
N THR A 221 20.29 -7.12 -3.61
CA THR A 221 21.43 -7.35 -2.71
C THR A 221 22.40 -6.17 -2.61
N GLY A 222 22.00 -4.97 -3.05
CA GLY A 222 22.89 -3.81 -3.07
C GLY A 222 23.39 -3.42 -1.66
N LEU A 223 24.66 -2.98 -1.56
CA LEU A 223 25.24 -2.50 -0.31
C LEU A 223 24.38 -1.38 0.31
N GLY A 224 24.13 -1.48 1.62
CA GLY A 224 23.26 -0.56 2.34
C GLY A 224 21.76 -0.85 2.21
N SER A 225 21.35 -1.93 1.52
CA SER A 225 19.98 -2.44 1.63
C SER A 225 19.75 -3.14 2.97
N TRP A 226 18.51 -3.11 3.44
CA TRP A 226 18.09 -3.91 4.60
C TRP A 226 18.31 -5.40 4.37
N ASN A 227 18.12 -5.87 3.13
CA ASN A 227 18.27 -7.27 2.75
C ASN A 227 19.70 -7.80 2.84
N MET A 228 20.71 -6.92 2.80
CA MET A 228 22.10 -7.30 3.08
C MET A 228 22.33 -7.66 4.57
N HIS A 229 21.50 -7.13 5.47
CA HIS A 229 21.59 -7.41 6.90
C HIS A 229 20.67 -8.54 7.34
N ALA A 230 19.42 -8.54 6.87
CA ALA A 230 18.42 -9.53 7.22
C ALA A 230 17.66 -9.97 5.97
N ARG A 231 17.57 -11.29 5.74
CA ARG A 231 16.71 -11.83 4.68
C ARG A 231 15.26 -11.46 4.98
N SER A 232 14.68 -10.58 4.16
CA SER A 232 13.29 -10.16 4.30
C SER A 232 12.55 -10.29 2.97
N ASP A 233 11.22 -10.33 3.05
CA ASP A 233 10.38 -10.37 1.87
C ASP A 233 10.55 -9.09 1.05
N MET A 234 10.58 -9.24 -0.28
CA MET A 234 10.74 -8.14 -1.23
C MET A 234 9.57 -8.08 -2.20
N VAL A 235 9.25 -6.87 -2.65
CA VAL A 235 8.33 -6.64 -3.76
C VAL A 235 9.14 -6.18 -4.96
N VAL A 236 9.14 -6.99 -6.02
CA VAL A 236 9.74 -6.63 -7.32
C VAL A 236 8.60 -6.33 -8.29
N ALA A 237 8.60 -5.13 -8.85
CA ALA A 237 7.65 -4.71 -9.88
C ALA A 237 8.37 -4.64 -11.24
N LEU A 238 7.85 -5.36 -12.24
CA LEU A 238 8.38 -5.34 -13.60
C LEU A 238 7.47 -4.53 -14.52
N GLY A 239 8.07 -3.67 -15.33
CA GLY A 239 7.36 -3.01 -16.42
C GLY A 239 6.93 -4.02 -17.50
N PRO A 240 5.88 -3.73 -18.30
CA PRO A 240 5.40 -4.64 -19.34
C PRO A 240 6.49 -5.12 -20.32
N GLN A 241 7.44 -4.25 -20.66
CA GLN A 241 8.56 -4.59 -21.53
C GLN A 241 9.49 -5.63 -20.89
N HIS A 242 9.90 -5.41 -19.64
CA HIS A 242 10.78 -6.29 -18.86
C HIS A 242 10.14 -7.63 -18.56
N ALA A 243 8.87 -7.63 -18.14
CA ALA A 243 8.08 -8.84 -17.99
C ALA A 243 7.99 -9.61 -19.32
N GLY A 244 7.80 -8.89 -20.43
CA GLY A 244 7.74 -9.47 -21.77
C GLY A 244 9.04 -10.13 -22.23
N ILE A 245 10.22 -9.65 -21.80
CA ILE A 245 11.51 -10.31 -22.08
C ILE A 245 11.51 -11.72 -21.47
N CYS A 246 11.12 -11.83 -20.20
CA CYS A 246 11.05 -13.10 -19.49
C CYS A 246 10.01 -14.04 -20.11
N ALA A 247 8.81 -13.54 -20.39
CA ALA A 247 7.73 -14.34 -20.96
C ALA A 247 8.04 -14.86 -22.37
N ARG A 248 8.72 -14.07 -23.23
CA ARG A 248 9.15 -14.53 -24.57
C ARG A 248 10.17 -15.66 -24.51
N ALA A 249 10.95 -15.73 -23.44
CA ALA A 249 11.86 -16.85 -23.17
C ALA A 249 11.17 -18.05 -22.50
N GLY A 250 9.84 -18.02 -22.34
CA GLY A 250 9.06 -19.10 -21.74
C GLY A 250 9.03 -19.09 -20.21
N MET A 251 9.52 -18.05 -19.54
CA MET A 251 9.46 -17.95 -18.08
C MET A 251 8.07 -17.53 -17.60
N SER A 252 7.49 -18.32 -16.69
CA SER A 252 6.32 -17.91 -15.91
C SER A 252 6.71 -16.89 -14.83
N ARG A 253 5.71 -16.25 -14.20
CA ARG A 253 5.93 -15.43 -13.00
C ARG A 253 6.64 -16.22 -11.89
N ALA A 254 6.27 -17.50 -11.72
CA ALA A 254 6.87 -18.38 -10.72
C ALA A 254 8.34 -18.70 -11.03
N ASP A 255 8.70 -18.84 -12.31
CA ASP A 255 10.09 -19.04 -12.72
C ASP A 255 10.94 -17.79 -12.47
N VAL A 256 10.41 -16.60 -12.80
CA VAL A 256 11.07 -15.32 -12.51
C VAL A 256 11.25 -15.12 -11.01
N HIS A 257 10.21 -15.37 -10.22
CA HIS A 257 10.29 -15.29 -8.76
C HIS A 257 11.36 -16.23 -8.22
N ARG A 258 11.37 -17.50 -8.65
CA ARG A 258 12.35 -18.50 -8.21
C ARG A 258 13.77 -18.09 -8.55
N TRP A 259 14.00 -17.63 -9.78
CA TRP A 259 15.31 -17.18 -10.24
C TRP A 259 15.86 -16.03 -9.38
N LEU A 260 15.00 -15.09 -8.95
CA LEU A 260 15.42 -13.93 -8.16
C LEU A 260 15.70 -14.25 -6.68
N VAL A 261 15.25 -15.39 -6.16
CA VAL A 261 15.41 -15.76 -4.74
C VAL A 261 16.39 -16.91 -4.50
N GLU A 262 16.84 -17.60 -5.55
CA GLU A 262 17.89 -18.62 -5.52
C GLU A 262 19.30 -18.01 -5.54
#